data_AF-A0A1Q7HTQ2-F1
#
_entry.id   AF-A0A1Q7HTQ2-F1
#
_cell.length_a   1.000
_cell.length_b   1.000
_cell.length_c   1.000
_cell.angle_alpha   90.00
_cell.angle_beta   90.00
_cell.angle_gamma   90.00
#
_symmetry.space_group_name_H-M   'P 1'
#
loop_
_entity.id
_entity.type
_entity.pdbx_description
1 polymer ?
#
loop_
_entity_poly.entity_id
_entity_poly.type
_entity_poly.pdbx_seq_one_letter_code
_entity_poly.pdbx_strand_id
1 'polypeptide(L)'
;MPAKKTAPKTTRTTRTAAAKAATPRAKPAAPAKVRAARAAKAAAAAAKPAARPLKRTRRKSLVGNVIADRTPKTVIVEVMRQRSHPLYGKVIRLRKRYPTHDPNEDARLGDLVRIEEGRPFSATKRFRVAEILSRAGEAGAAATEVATAASALEELEGVTAVLPTKKDDEAAQVEEGQDEERS
;
A
#
# COMPACT_ATOMS: atom_id res chain seq x y z
N MET A 1 68.32 11.90 -4.15
CA MET A 1 67.40 10.74 -4.23
C MET A 1 66.18 11.15 -5.02
N PRO A 2 66.19 11.01 -6.36
CA PRO A 2 65.21 10.12 -7.01
C PRO A 2 65.62 9.57 -8.40
N ALA A 3 65.35 8.29 -8.67
CA ALA A 3 65.14 7.80 -10.03
C ALA A 3 64.26 6.52 -9.98
N LYS A 4 62.96 6.67 -10.24
CA LYS A 4 62.05 5.55 -10.49
C LYS A 4 62.31 5.05 -11.91
N LYS A 5 62.92 3.88 -12.06
CA LYS A 5 63.01 3.17 -13.34
C LYS A 5 61.59 2.75 -13.77
N THR A 6 61.07 3.39 -14.82
CA THR A 6 59.93 2.90 -15.58
C THR A 6 60.44 2.00 -16.71
N ALA A 7 60.10 0.72 -16.68
CA ALA A 7 60.39 -0.22 -17.77
C ALA A 7 59.26 -0.17 -18.83
N PRO A 8 59.57 -0.24 -20.14
CA PRO A 8 58.56 -0.30 -21.19
C PRO A 8 57.91 -1.69 -21.27
N LYS A 9 56.58 -1.71 -21.36
CA LYS A 9 55.76 -2.91 -21.54
C LYS A 9 55.88 -3.37 -23.00
N THR A 10 56.66 -4.42 -23.24
CA THR A 10 56.89 -4.98 -24.57
C THR A 10 55.62 -5.65 -25.11
N THR A 11 55.40 -5.43 -26.40
CA THR A 11 54.34 -6.00 -27.23
C THR A 11 54.54 -7.50 -27.44
N ARG A 12 53.45 -8.28 -27.46
CA ARG A 12 53.44 -9.58 -28.14
C ARG A 12 52.19 -9.77 -28.96
N THR A 13 52.44 -9.74 -30.26
CA THR A 13 51.59 -10.04 -31.41
C THR A 13 50.89 -11.40 -31.33
N THR A 14 49.60 -11.34 -31.66
CA THR A 14 48.65 -12.36 -32.14
C THR A 14 48.93 -13.85 -31.89
N ARG A 15 48.03 -14.51 -31.15
CA ARG A 15 47.70 -15.92 -31.39
C ARG A 15 46.32 -16.01 -32.04
N THR A 16 46.35 -16.48 -33.28
CA THR A 16 45.25 -16.99 -34.10
C THR A 16 44.29 -17.85 -33.28
N ALA A 17 43.03 -17.42 -33.19
CA ALA A 17 41.94 -18.26 -32.73
C ALA A 17 41.26 -18.91 -33.94
N ALA A 18 41.47 -20.21 -34.09
CA ALA A 18 40.72 -21.06 -35.00
C ALA A 18 39.26 -21.17 -34.49
N ALA A 19 38.34 -20.46 -35.16
CA ALA A 19 36.91 -20.61 -34.97
C ALA A 19 36.31 -21.46 -36.10
N LYS A 20 36.19 -22.75 -35.77
CA LYS A 20 35.13 -23.71 -36.08
C LYS A 20 34.18 -23.38 -37.25
N ALA A 21 34.19 -24.29 -38.21
CA ALA A 21 33.30 -24.44 -39.36
C ALA A 21 31.84 -24.05 -39.14
N ALA A 22 31.35 -23.13 -39.97
CA ALA A 22 29.94 -22.93 -40.24
C ALA A 22 29.49 -23.92 -41.32
N THR A 23 28.67 -24.90 -40.94
CA THR A 23 27.92 -25.73 -41.89
C THR A 23 26.64 -24.97 -42.27
N PRO A 24 26.40 -24.58 -43.53
CA PRO A 24 25.07 -24.14 -43.92
C PRO A 24 24.20 -25.38 -44.07
N ARG A 25 23.40 -25.68 -43.06
CA ARG A 25 22.36 -26.71 -43.17
C ARG A 25 21.23 -26.13 -44.01
N ALA A 26 21.30 -26.37 -45.32
CA ALA A 26 20.22 -26.16 -46.26
C ALA A 26 18.97 -26.92 -45.80
N LYS A 27 17.84 -26.22 -45.75
CA LYS A 27 16.51 -26.80 -45.52
C LYS A 27 15.77 -26.69 -46.86
N PRO A 28 15.49 -27.80 -47.58
CA PRO A 28 14.69 -27.71 -48.80
C PRO A 28 13.21 -27.73 -48.40
N ALA A 29 12.50 -26.63 -48.65
CA ALA A 29 11.05 -26.56 -48.49
C ALA A 29 10.43 -26.12 -49.81
N ALA A 30 9.90 -27.12 -50.52
CA ALA A 30 8.79 -27.18 -51.47
C ALA A 30 8.62 -26.05 -52.55
N PRO A 31 8.45 -26.42 -53.84
CA PRO A 31 8.06 -25.48 -54.88
C PRO A 31 6.59 -25.10 -54.78
N ALA A 32 6.32 -23.79 -54.79
CA ALA A 32 5.00 -23.21 -54.92
C ALA A 32 4.54 -23.23 -56.39
N LYS A 33 3.67 -24.20 -56.73
CA LYS A 33 2.60 -24.10 -57.73
C LYS A 33 1.41 -24.80 -57.07
N VAL A 34 0.25 -24.19 -56.87
CA VAL A 34 -0.70 -23.82 -57.91
C VAL A 34 -1.48 -22.55 -57.50
N ARG A 35 -1.48 -21.54 -58.37
CA ARG A 35 -2.49 -20.47 -58.40
C ARG A 35 -3.73 -21.02 -59.09
N ALA A 36 -4.86 -21.06 -58.39
CA ALA A 36 -6.27 -21.05 -58.85
C ALA A 36 -7.08 -21.60 -57.66
N ALA A 37 -8.10 -20.95 -57.10
CA ALA A 37 -9.13 -20.17 -57.74
C ALA A 37 -9.51 -18.93 -56.90
N ARG A 38 -9.61 -17.80 -57.58
CA ARG A 38 -10.32 -16.61 -57.13
C ARG A 38 -11.63 -16.59 -57.89
N ALA A 39 -12.74 -16.93 -57.23
CA ALA A 39 -14.08 -16.51 -57.65
C ALA A 39 -15.11 -16.74 -56.53
N ALA A 40 -15.91 -15.71 -56.28
CA ALA A 40 -17.17 -15.69 -55.55
C ALA A 40 -17.16 -15.76 -54.01
N LYS A 41 -16.85 -14.64 -53.35
CA LYS A 41 -17.75 -14.06 -52.32
C LYS A 41 -17.45 -12.57 -52.08
N ALA A 42 -17.95 -11.74 -52.98
CA ALA A 42 -18.04 -10.30 -52.79
C ALA A 42 -19.51 -9.90 -52.95
N ALA A 43 -20.23 -9.83 -51.83
CA ALA A 43 -21.48 -9.06 -51.62
C ALA A 43 -22.11 -9.47 -50.28
N ALA A 44 -21.58 -8.95 -49.18
CA ALA A 44 -22.29 -8.83 -47.90
C ALA A 44 -21.59 -7.72 -47.10
N ALA A 45 -21.97 -6.48 -47.40
CA ALA A 45 -21.51 -5.30 -46.69
C ALA A 45 -22.27 -5.15 -45.35
N ALA A 46 -21.54 -4.61 -44.36
CA ALA A 46 -22.02 -3.98 -43.13
C ALA A 46 -22.63 -4.87 -42.02
N ALA A 47 -21.79 -5.67 -41.37
CA ALA A 47 -21.94 -5.92 -39.94
C ALA A 47 -20.59 -5.62 -39.26
N LYS A 48 -20.55 -4.60 -38.38
CA LYS A 48 -19.41 -4.37 -37.47
C LYS A 48 -19.10 -5.71 -36.79
N PRO A 49 -17.86 -6.22 -36.81
CA PRO A 49 -17.55 -7.41 -36.04
C PRO A 49 -17.86 -7.08 -34.57
N ALA A 50 -18.85 -7.77 -34.01
CA ALA A 50 -19.19 -7.65 -32.60
C ALA A 50 -17.91 -7.85 -31.80
N ALA A 51 -17.50 -6.80 -31.08
CA ALA A 51 -16.22 -6.71 -30.43
C ALA A 51 -16.01 -7.93 -29.53
N ARG A 52 -15.10 -8.81 -29.91
CA ARG A 52 -14.59 -9.86 -29.02
C ARG A 52 -14.08 -9.13 -27.77
N PRO A 53 -14.54 -9.44 -26.55
CA PRO A 53 -14.12 -8.70 -25.38
C PRO A 53 -12.60 -8.80 -25.27
N LEU A 54 -11.91 -7.68 -25.44
CA LEU A 54 -10.47 -7.60 -25.31
C LEU A 54 -10.14 -8.13 -23.91
N LYS A 55 -9.41 -9.24 -23.85
CA LYS A 55 -9.00 -9.88 -22.60
C LYS A 55 -8.25 -8.83 -21.77
N ARG A 56 -8.93 -8.26 -20.77
CA ARG A 56 -8.35 -7.26 -19.87
C ARG A 56 -7.15 -7.91 -19.17
N THR A 57 -5.95 -7.44 -19.48
CA THR A 57 -4.77 -7.74 -18.65
C THR A 57 -5.04 -7.24 -17.25
N ARG A 58 -5.14 -8.17 -16.29
CA ARG A 58 -5.22 -7.82 -14.87
C ARG A 58 -3.86 -7.31 -14.44
N ARG A 59 -3.82 -6.06 -13.96
CA ARG A 59 -2.63 -5.45 -13.37
C ARG A 59 -2.41 -6.06 -12.00
N LYS A 60 -1.15 -6.21 -11.57
CA LYS A 60 -0.89 -6.66 -10.19
C LYS A 60 -1.14 -5.49 -9.25
N SER A 61 -1.94 -5.76 -8.22
CA SER A 61 -2.17 -4.86 -7.10
C SER A 61 -1.41 -5.35 -5.87
N LEU A 62 -0.74 -4.45 -5.17
CA LEU A 62 -0.10 -4.72 -3.88
C LEU A 62 -0.66 -3.76 -2.85
N VAL A 63 -0.66 -4.16 -1.59
CA VAL A 63 -1.10 -3.32 -0.47
C VAL A 63 0.10 -3.14 0.47
N GLY A 64 0.30 -1.93 0.95
CA GLY A 64 1.41 -1.61 1.84
C GLY A 64 1.25 -0.27 2.52
N ASN A 65 2.19 0.03 3.42
CA ASN A 65 2.17 1.26 4.22
C ASN A 65 3.12 2.29 3.61
N VAL A 66 2.76 3.56 3.73
CA VAL A 66 3.61 4.68 3.31
C VAL A 66 4.69 4.93 4.36
N ILE A 67 5.96 4.80 3.99
CA ILE A 67 7.10 5.11 4.88
C ILE A 67 7.58 6.56 4.71
N ALA A 68 7.63 7.03 3.46
CA ALA A 68 8.26 8.31 3.15
C ALA A 68 7.57 9.01 1.98
N ASP A 69 7.33 10.30 2.18
CA ASP A 69 6.77 11.24 1.23
C ASP A 69 7.63 12.51 1.19
N ARG A 70 8.92 12.33 0.92
CA ARG A 70 9.89 13.46 0.84
C ARG A 70 10.03 14.02 -0.57
N THR A 71 9.54 13.29 -1.57
CA THR A 71 9.80 13.59 -2.98
C THR A 71 8.49 13.97 -3.66
N PRO A 72 8.47 15.03 -4.46
CA PRO A 72 7.23 15.48 -5.11
C PRO A 72 6.65 14.39 -6.01
N LYS A 73 5.33 14.30 -6.02
CA LYS A 73 4.53 13.37 -6.84
C LYS A 73 4.88 11.90 -6.68
N THR A 74 5.52 11.54 -5.56
CA THR A 74 6.03 10.19 -5.34
C THR A 74 6.13 9.83 -3.88
N VAL A 75 5.53 8.69 -3.59
CA VAL A 75 5.51 8.09 -2.26
C VAL A 75 6.28 6.77 -2.25
N ILE A 76 7.03 6.51 -1.17
CA ILE A 76 7.72 5.24 -0.95
C ILE A 76 6.82 4.33 -0.10
N VAL A 77 6.32 3.26 -0.73
CA VAL A 77 5.43 2.28 -0.09
C VAL A 77 6.21 1.02 0.26
N GLU A 78 6.09 0.54 1.51
CA GLU A 78 6.61 -0.77 1.91
C GLU A 78 5.52 -1.83 1.85
N VAL A 79 5.79 -2.85 1.05
CA VAL A 79 4.93 -4.03 0.92
C VAL A 79 5.59 -5.17 1.66
N MET A 80 4.85 -5.75 2.61
CA MET A 80 5.23 -6.96 3.31
C MET A 80 4.61 -8.17 2.62
N ARG A 81 5.42 -9.19 2.32
CA ARG A 81 4.94 -10.48 1.81
C ARG A 81 5.49 -11.61 2.66
N GLN A 82 4.69 -12.63 2.91
CA GLN A 82 5.15 -13.85 3.56
C GLN A 82 5.57 -14.86 2.48
N ARG A 83 6.73 -15.49 2.68
CA ARG A 83 7.22 -16.59 1.83
C ARG A 83 7.86 -17.65 2.72
N SER A 84 7.63 -18.92 2.43
CA SER A 84 8.39 -20.02 3.04
C SER A 84 9.82 -20.05 2.49
N HIS A 85 10.81 -20.26 3.35
CA HIS A 85 12.17 -20.55 2.91
C HIS A 85 12.17 -21.88 2.13
N PRO A 86 12.74 -21.95 0.91
CA PRO A 86 12.59 -23.11 0.03
C PRO A 86 13.16 -24.40 0.63
N LEU A 87 14.25 -24.32 1.41
CA LEU A 87 14.90 -25.50 2.01
C LEU A 87 14.32 -25.90 3.37
N TYR A 88 13.88 -24.93 4.18
CA TYR A 88 13.58 -25.14 5.60
C TYR A 88 12.09 -24.99 5.94
N GLY A 89 11.27 -24.52 5.01
CA GLY A 89 9.82 -24.33 5.22
C GLY A 89 9.43 -23.20 6.17
N LYS A 90 10.36 -22.62 6.94
CA LYS A 90 10.08 -21.48 7.86
C LYS A 90 9.47 -20.31 7.10
N VAL A 91 8.32 -19.81 7.57
CA VAL A 91 7.64 -18.65 7.00
C VAL A 91 8.38 -17.38 7.41
N ILE A 92 8.91 -16.65 6.42
CA ILE A 92 9.66 -15.41 6.61
C ILE A 92 8.87 -14.25 6.02
N ARG A 93 8.88 -13.11 6.71
CA ARG A 93 8.33 -11.83 6.21
C ARG A 93 9.40 -11.11 5.39
N LEU A 94 9.12 -10.86 4.13
CA LEU A 94 9.98 -10.09 3.23
C LEU A 94 9.36 -8.72 3.00
N ARG A 95 10.15 -7.68 3.24
CA ARG A 95 9.80 -6.30 2.92
C ARG A 95 10.42 -5.87 1.62
N LYS A 96 9.67 -5.14 0.79
CA LYS A 96 10.20 -4.45 -0.38
C LYS A 96 9.57 -3.07 -0.50
N ARG A 97 10.40 -2.07 -0.78
CA ARG A 97 9.99 -0.69 -0.98
C ARG A 97 9.73 -0.43 -2.46
N TYR A 98 8.64 0.25 -2.75
CA TYR A 98 8.17 0.56 -4.08
C TYR A 98 8.00 2.07 -4.22
N PRO A 99 8.84 2.72 -5.05
CA PRO A 99 8.60 4.08 -5.49
C PRO A 99 7.32 4.13 -6.32
N THR A 100 6.31 4.82 -5.80
CA THR A 100 4.96 4.86 -6.34
C THR A 100 4.64 6.26 -6.81
N HIS A 101 4.05 6.37 -8.01
CA HIS A 101 3.63 7.65 -8.55
C HIS A 101 2.25 8.04 -8.02
N ASP A 102 2.17 9.25 -7.48
CA ASP A 102 0.94 9.91 -7.06
C ASP A 102 0.97 11.34 -7.63
N PRO A 103 0.16 11.68 -8.64
CA PRO A 103 0.19 13.02 -9.24
C PRO A 103 -0.48 14.08 -8.36
N ASN A 104 -1.38 13.69 -7.46
CA ASN A 104 -2.20 14.60 -6.65
C ASN A 104 -1.62 14.81 -5.24
N GLU A 105 -0.65 13.98 -4.84
CA GLU A 105 -0.05 14.03 -3.49
C GLU A 105 -1.10 13.80 -2.39
N ASP A 106 -2.04 12.88 -2.67
CA ASP A 106 -3.16 12.55 -1.77
C ASP A 106 -2.70 11.66 -0.61
N ALA A 107 -1.69 10.81 -0.82
CA ALA A 107 -1.23 9.82 0.15
C ALA A 107 -0.21 10.41 1.16
N ARG A 108 -0.48 10.25 2.45
CA ARG A 108 0.36 10.78 3.54
C ARG A 108 1.19 9.69 4.21
N LEU A 109 2.13 10.12 5.06
CA LEU A 109 2.94 9.23 5.90
C LEU A 109 2.04 8.37 6.82
N GLY A 110 2.29 7.06 6.84
CA GLY A 110 1.53 6.13 7.68
C GLY A 110 0.24 5.58 7.07
N ASP A 111 -0.17 6.06 5.90
CA ASP A 111 -1.39 5.57 5.24
C ASP A 111 -1.21 4.14 4.70
N LEU A 112 -2.30 3.39 4.69
CA LEU A 112 -2.38 2.07 4.09
C LEU A 112 -2.94 2.20 2.68
N VAL A 113 -2.09 1.93 1.68
CA VAL A 113 -2.38 2.22 0.28
C VAL A 113 -2.34 0.97 -0.58
N ARG A 114 -3.23 0.92 -1.56
CA ARG A 114 -3.24 -0.07 -2.64
C ARG A 114 -2.54 0.52 -3.86
N ILE A 115 -1.46 -0.13 -4.28
CA ILE A 115 -0.67 0.25 -5.44
C ILE A 115 -0.91 -0.71 -6.61
N GLU A 116 -0.91 -0.19 -7.83
CA GLU A 116 -1.07 -0.96 -9.06
C GLU A 116 0.14 -0.82 -9.98
N GLU A 117 0.49 -1.89 -10.70
CA GLU A 117 1.42 -1.81 -11.82
C GLU A 117 0.89 -0.85 -12.90
N GLY A 118 1.72 0.10 -13.31
CA GLY A 118 1.42 1.09 -14.32
C GLY A 118 2.45 1.11 -15.45
N ARG A 119 2.36 2.15 -16.29
CA ARG A 119 3.43 2.47 -17.24
C ARG A 119 4.70 2.89 -16.48
N PRO A 120 5.89 2.80 -17.08
CA PRO A 120 7.06 3.46 -16.51
C PRO A 120 6.82 4.97 -16.39
N PHE A 121 6.84 5.49 -15.16
CA PHE A 121 6.76 6.92 -14.90
C PHE A 121 8.16 7.56 -14.77
N SER A 122 9.16 6.77 -14.39
CA SER A 122 10.56 7.20 -14.21
C SER A 122 11.50 5.99 -14.38
N ALA A 123 12.78 6.09 -13.99
CA ALA A 123 13.73 4.98 -14.03
C ALA A 123 13.30 3.81 -13.12
N THR A 124 12.79 4.10 -11.91
CA THR A 124 12.45 3.07 -10.91
C THR A 124 10.94 2.97 -10.65
N LYS A 125 10.20 4.07 -10.80
CA LYS A 125 8.76 4.16 -10.49
C LYS A 125 7.94 3.43 -11.56
N ARG A 126 7.36 2.29 -11.19
CA ARG A 126 6.50 1.44 -12.05
C ARG A 126 5.09 1.24 -11.47
N PHE A 127 4.87 1.72 -10.26
CA PHE A 127 3.60 1.58 -9.55
C PHE A 127 2.92 2.95 -9.46
N ARG A 128 1.58 2.94 -9.44
CA ARG A 128 0.75 4.10 -9.15
C ARG A 128 -0.12 3.82 -7.93
N VAL A 129 -0.50 4.86 -7.20
CA VAL A 129 -1.55 4.75 -6.17
C VAL A 129 -2.88 4.50 -6.87
N ALA A 130 -3.64 3.52 -6.41
CA ALA A 130 -4.96 3.19 -6.93
C ALA A 130 -6.07 3.56 -5.93
N GLU A 131 -5.84 3.26 -4.66
CA GLU A 131 -6.82 3.44 -3.59
C GLU A 131 -6.08 3.66 -2.26
N ILE A 132 -6.57 4.60 -1.45
CA ILE A 132 -6.14 4.78 -0.06
C ILE A 132 -7.16 4.04 0.80
N LEU A 133 -6.73 2.98 1.48
CA LEU A 133 -7.62 2.08 2.22
C LEU A 133 -7.86 2.54 3.64
N SER A 134 -6.84 3.09 4.29
CA SER A 134 -6.94 3.66 5.64
C SER A 134 -6.05 4.87 5.74
N ARG A 135 -6.62 5.97 6.26
CA ARG A 135 -5.89 7.18 6.60
C ARG A 135 -5.49 7.13 8.05
N ALA A 136 -4.22 7.42 8.34
CA ALA A 136 -3.68 7.35 9.69
C ALA A 136 -4.42 8.26 10.70
N GLY A 137 -5.07 9.34 10.25
CA GLY A 137 -5.79 10.29 11.10
C GLY A 137 -7.26 9.97 11.38
N GLU A 138 -7.95 9.22 10.52
CA GLU A 138 -9.41 9.04 10.62
C GLU A 138 -9.79 7.94 11.62
N ALA A 139 -8.92 6.94 11.83
CA ALA A 139 -9.15 5.90 12.84
C ALA A 139 -9.04 6.41 14.29
N GLY A 140 -8.32 7.53 14.50
CA GLY A 140 -8.20 8.17 15.83
C GLY A 140 -9.39 9.09 16.16
N ALA A 141 -9.91 9.81 15.15
CA ALA A 141 -10.99 10.76 15.36
C ALA A 141 -12.35 10.09 15.68
N ALA A 142 -12.62 8.92 15.09
CA ALA A 142 -13.87 8.19 15.32
C ALA A 142 -13.98 7.59 16.74
N ALA A 143 -12.88 7.46 17.49
CA ALA A 143 -12.92 6.94 18.86
C ALA A 143 -13.26 8.02 19.91
N THR A 144 -12.98 9.30 19.63
CA THR A 144 -13.19 10.41 20.57
C THR A 144 -14.62 10.97 20.60
N GLU A 145 -15.43 10.72 19.57
CA GLU A 145 -16.84 11.17 19.56
C GLU A 145 -17.80 10.17 20.24
N VAL A 146 -17.47 8.88 20.28
CA VAL A 146 -18.30 7.88 21.00
C VAL A 146 -18.13 7.94 22.52
N ALA A 147 -17.00 8.48 23.02
CA ALA A 147 -16.76 8.64 24.45
C ALA A 147 -17.44 9.90 25.04
N THR A 148 -17.58 10.96 24.26
CA THR A 148 -18.23 12.22 24.72
C THR A 148 -19.76 12.15 24.69
N ALA A 149 -20.35 11.18 23.99
CA ALA A 149 -21.79 10.93 24.02
C ALA A 149 -22.27 10.13 25.25
N ALA A 150 -21.38 9.45 25.99
CA ALA A 150 -21.74 8.70 27.20
C ALA A 150 -21.88 9.58 28.45
N SER A 151 -21.10 10.67 28.54
CA SER A 151 -21.14 11.58 29.71
C SER A 151 -22.27 12.61 29.66
N ALA A 152 -22.96 12.76 28.52
CA ALA A 152 -24.05 13.74 28.36
C ALA A 152 -25.45 13.21 28.76
N LEU A 153 -25.54 11.96 29.23
CA LEU A 153 -26.78 11.40 29.79
C LEU A 153 -26.77 11.33 31.34
N GLU A 154 -25.63 11.59 31.98
CA GLU A 154 -25.50 11.57 33.45
C GLU A 154 -25.84 12.92 34.11
N GLU A 155 -26.04 13.99 33.32
CA GLU A 155 -26.40 15.33 33.83
C GLU A 155 -27.92 15.55 33.98
N LEU A 156 -28.78 14.60 33.57
CA LEU A 156 -30.24 14.70 33.71
C LEU A 156 -30.88 13.71 34.71
N GLU A 157 -30.10 12.85 35.36
CA GLU A 157 -30.59 11.95 36.42
C GLU A 157 -30.34 12.49 37.84
N GLY A 158 -29.74 13.68 37.98
CA GLY A 158 -29.50 14.34 39.27
C GLY A 158 -30.71 15.07 39.87
N VAL A 159 -31.90 15.03 39.26
CA VAL A 159 -33.11 15.74 39.74
C VAL A 159 -34.23 14.76 40.06
N THR A 160 -33.98 13.75 40.89
CA THR A 160 -35.08 13.04 41.59
C THR A 160 -34.63 12.54 42.95
N ALA A 161 -35.04 13.26 44.01
CA ALA A 161 -35.55 12.75 45.30
C ALA A 161 -35.22 13.70 46.46
N VAL A 162 -35.98 14.79 46.60
CA VAL A 162 -36.23 15.38 47.93
C VAL A 162 -37.60 14.88 48.37
N LEU A 163 -37.61 13.83 49.20
CA LEU A 163 -38.78 13.42 49.98
C LEU A 163 -38.78 14.23 51.29
N PRO A 164 -39.87 14.89 51.67
CA PRO A 164 -40.00 15.47 53.01
C PRO A 164 -40.49 14.40 53.99
N THR A 165 -39.66 14.00 54.96
CA THR A 165 -40.10 13.17 56.09
C THR A 165 -40.67 14.08 57.19
N LYS A 166 -42.00 14.11 57.31
CA LYS A 166 -42.73 14.74 58.40
C LYS A 166 -43.26 13.67 59.36
N LYS A 167 -42.50 13.38 60.41
CA LYS A 167 -42.95 12.94 61.75
C LYS A 167 -41.72 12.48 62.51
N ASP A 168 -41.41 13.19 63.60
CA ASP A 168 -41.12 12.60 64.91
C ASP A 168 -41.08 13.79 65.90
N ASP A 169 -42.28 14.20 66.31
CA ASP A 169 -42.53 14.87 67.57
C ASP A 169 -42.83 13.77 68.60
N GLU A 170 -41.90 13.43 69.50
CA GLU A 170 -42.21 13.17 70.93
C GLU A 170 -40.94 13.07 71.81
N ALA A 171 -40.83 14.06 72.72
CA ALA A 171 -40.47 13.95 74.14
C ALA A 171 -39.02 13.62 74.60
N ALA A 172 -38.36 14.60 75.23
CA ALA A 172 -37.90 14.51 76.63
C ALA A 172 -37.52 15.90 77.20
N GLN A 173 -38.18 16.29 78.30
CA GLN A 173 -37.82 17.41 79.18
C GLN A 173 -36.72 16.95 80.16
N VAL A 174 -35.73 17.80 80.48
CA VAL A 174 -35.17 17.95 81.84
C VAL A 174 -34.65 19.39 81.98
N GLU A 175 -35.19 20.12 82.96
CA GLU A 175 -34.59 21.33 83.51
C GLU A 175 -33.37 20.98 84.36
N GLU A 176 -32.28 21.73 84.19
CA GLU A 176 -31.33 22.01 85.28
C GLU A 176 -30.70 23.38 84.98
N GLY A 177 -31.24 24.41 85.64
CA GLY A 177 -30.49 25.63 85.92
C GLY A 177 -29.63 25.43 87.18
N GLN A 178 -28.78 26.43 87.48
CA GLN A 178 -27.76 26.52 88.55
C GLN A 178 -26.38 26.05 88.03
N ASP A 179 -25.29 26.81 88.06
CA ASP A 179 -24.81 27.88 88.95
C ASP A 179 -23.77 28.76 88.19
N GLU A 180 -23.84 30.08 88.31
CA GLU A 180 -22.94 30.92 89.14
C GLU A 180 -21.43 30.75 88.91
N GLU A 181 -20.80 31.84 88.47
CA GLU A 181 -19.52 32.44 88.93
C GLU A 181 -18.88 33.18 87.75
N ARG A 182 -19.13 34.49 87.60
CA ARG A 182 -18.24 35.54 88.11
C ARG A 182 -16.76 35.17 88.02
N SER A 183 -16.07 35.82 87.09
CA SER A 183 -14.79 36.53 87.31
C SER A 183 -14.47 37.35 86.07
#